data_AF-A0A959F3R8-F1
#
_entry.id   AF-A0A959F3R8-F1
#
_cell.length_a   1.000
_cell.length_b   1.000
_cell.length_c   1.000
_cell.angle_alpha   90.00
_cell.angle_beta   90.00
_cell.angle_gamma   90.00
#
_symmetry.space_group_name_H-M   'P 1'
#
loop_
_entity.id
_entity.type
_entity.pdbx_description
1 polymer ?
#
loop_
_entity_poly.entity_id
_entity_poly.type
_entity_poly.pdbx_seq_one_letter_code
_entity_poly.pdbx_strand_id
1 'polypeptide(L)'
;QYDPFTYEVYFHNNQFERGTAAPDTTRAFGQMITTIFGPAAQDILYDGIVQDGKTGASPLNPMTICIREDQRLRFANIDAGRGSQQVSTDRRPYDCQVQVSTDLSKVV
;
A
#
# COMPACT_ATOMS: atom_id res chain seq x y z
N GLN A 1 -23.78 1.99 -9.41
CA GLN A 1 -22.71 1.14 -9.98
C GLN A 1 -21.61 1.04 -8.94
N TYR A 2 -21.05 -0.14 -8.70
CA TYR A 2 -19.99 -0.35 -7.72
C TYR A 2 -18.63 -0.27 -8.40
N ASP A 3 -17.68 0.43 -7.76
CA ASP A 3 -16.28 0.52 -8.19
C ASP A 3 -15.41 -0.27 -7.19
N PRO A 4 -14.83 -1.42 -7.59
CA PRO A 4 -14.02 -2.25 -6.69
C PRO A 4 -12.58 -1.75 -6.52
N PHE A 5 -12.16 -0.73 -7.27
CA PHE A 5 -10.77 -0.30 -7.31
C PHE A 5 -10.47 0.73 -6.23
N THR A 6 -9.28 0.62 -5.63
CA THR A 6 -8.77 1.60 -4.68
C THR A 6 -7.78 2.52 -5.39
N TYR A 7 -8.05 3.82 -5.39
CA TYR A 7 -7.18 4.85 -5.95
C TYR A 7 -7.19 6.12 -5.09
N GLU A 8 -6.20 6.99 -5.30
CA GLU A 8 -6.06 8.28 -4.63
C GLU A 8 -6.01 8.14 -3.10
N VAL A 9 -5.16 7.22 -2.63
CA VAL A 9 -4.95 6.94 -1.20
C VAL A 9 -3.69 7.64 -0.72
N TYR A 10 -3.79 8.33 0.41
CA TYR A 10 -2.71 9.13 0.97
C TYR A 10 -2.45 8.74 2.43
N PHE A 11 -1.28 8.14 2.69
CA PHE A 11 -0.77 7.89 4.03
C PHE A 11 0.21 9.00 4.40
N HIS A 12 -0.08 9.74 5.47
CA HIS A 12 0.81 10.74 5.99
C HIS A 12 0.67 10.88 7.52
N ASN A 13 1.79 11.16 8.18
CA ASN A 13 1.87 11.48 9.62
C ASN A 13 1.31 10.38 10.53
N ASN A 14 1.45 9.11 10.14
CA ASN A 14 1.08 7.98 10.98
C ASN A 14 2.29 7.49 11.78
N GLN A 15 2.02 6.82 12.90
CA GLN A 15 3.03 6.05 13.64
C GLN A 15 2.72 4.57 13.48
N PHE A 16 3.69 3.82 12.96
CA PHE A 16 3.59 2.38 12.77
C PHE A 16 4.40 1.67 13.85
N GLU A 17 3.73 0.84 14.63
CA GLU A 17 4.36 0.03 15.66
C GLU A 17 4.14 -1.45 15.36
N ARG A 18 5.20 -2.25 15.54
CA ARG A 18 5.17 -3.70 15.36
C ARG A 18 5.64 -4.41 16.61
N GLY A 19 4.83 -5.34 17.10
CA GLY A 19 5.27 -6.33 18.10
C GLY A 19 6.12 -7.45 17.49
N THR A 20 6.86 -8.18 18.32
CA THR A 20 7.60 -9.38 17.91
C THR A 20 6.66 -10.59 17.84
N ALA A 21 5.79 -10.62 16.83
CA ALA A 21 4.88 -11.74 16.59
C ALA A 21 5.06 -12.31 15.18
N ALA A 22 4.98 -13.63 15.06
CA ALA A 22 4.90 -14.28 13.75
C ALA A 22 3.54 -14.00 13.10
N PRO A 23 3.45 -14.00 11.75
CA PRO A 23 2.17 -13.93 11.06
C PRO A 23 1.25 -15.07 11.49
N ASP A 24 -0.06 -14.80 11.55
CA ASP A 24 -1.05 -15.84 11.84
C ASP A 24 -1.21 -16.83 10.67
N THR A 25 -0.49 -17.95 10.73
CA THR A 25 -0.52 -19.00 9.71
C THR A 25 -1.73 -19.93 9.81
N THR A 26 -2.66 -19.70 10.74
CA THR A 26 -3.92 -20.46 10.78
C THR A 26 -4.88 -20.04 9.66
N ARG A 27 -4.63 -18.89 9.03
CA ARG A 27 -5.45 -18.32 7.94
C ARG A 27 -4.68 -18.28 6.63
N ALA A 28 -5.39 -18.44 5.52
CA ALA A 28 -4.81 -18.42 4.18
C ALA A 28 -4.00 -17.14 3.90
N PHE A 29 -4.48 -15.99 4.37
CA PHE A 29 -3.75 -14.73 4.20
C PHE A 29 -2.40 -14.73 4.92
N GLY A 30 -2.35 -15.15 6.20
CA GLY A 30 -1.08 -15.20 6.92
C GLY A 30 -0.13 -16.29 6.39
N GLN A 31 -0.66 -17.40 5.86
CA GLN A 31 0.14 -18.38 5.10
C GLN A 31 0.76 -17.77 3.84
N MET A 32 -0.02 -16.98 3.08
CA MET A 32 0.45 -16.28 1.89
C MET A 32 1.54 -15.26 2.25
N ILE A 33 1.30 -14.40 3.24
CA ILE A 33 2.29 -13.41 3.69
C ILE A 33 3.57 -14.08 4.20
N THR A 34 3.45 -15.20 4.94
CA THR A 34 4.62 -15.96 5.40
C THR A 34 5.37 -16.62 4.25
N THR A 35 4.66 -17.10 3.22
CA THR A 35 5.29 -17.68 2.02
C THR A 35 6.09 -16.63 1.25
N ILE A 36 5.56 -15.41 1.12
CA ILE A 36 6.20 -14.35 0.34
C ILE A 36 7.34 -13.67 1.13
N PHE A 37 7.12 -13.36 2.40
CA PHE A 37 8.02 -12.50 3.19
C PHE A 37 8.70 -13.22 4.38
N GLY A 38 8.42 -14.50 4.59
CA GLY A 38 8.89 -15.24 5.77
C GLY A 38 8.36 -14.62 7.06
N PRO A 39 9.20 -14.50 8.12
CA PRO A 39 8.78 -13.89 9.38
C PRO A 39 8.66 -12.35 9.29
N ALA A 40 9.05 -11.73 8.17
CA ALA A 40 9.13 -10.28 8.01
C ALA A 40 7.86 -9.71 7.34
N ALA A 41 6.70 -9.83 7.98
CA ALA A 41 5.44 -9.27 7.46
C ALA A 41 5.52 -7.75 7.17
N GLN A 42 4.97 -7.29 6.06
CA GLN A 42 5.01 -5.87 5.72
C GLN A 42 4.01 -5.06 6.58
N ASP A 43 4.26 -3.77 6.76
CA ASP A 43 3.33 -2.84 7.44
C ASP A 43 2.20 -2.43 6.51
N ILE A 44 2.53 -2.22 5.22
CA ILE A 44 1.55 -1.94 4.17
C ILE A 44 1.72 -2.98 3.05
N LEU A 45 0.61 -3.59 2.66
CA LEU A 45 0.49 -4.50 1.54
C LEU A 45 -0.46 -3.90 0.51
N TYR A 46 0.02 -3.71 -0.71
CA TYR A 46 -0.79 -3.34 -1.85
C TYR A 46 -0.93 -4.54 -2.79
N ASP A 47 -2.15 -4.85 -3.22
CA ASP A 47 -2.42 -6.00 -4.09
C ASP A 47 -1.87 -5.84 -5.52
N GLY A 48 -1.55 -4.62 -5.96
CA GLY A 48 -1.06 -4.36 -7.31
C GLY A 48 -2.11 -4.50 -8.40
N ILE A 49 -3.39 -4.60 -8.06
CA ILE A 49 -4.48 -4.64 -9.03
C ILE A 49 -4.78 -3.20 -9.45
N VAL A 50 -4.78 -2.98 -10.77
CA VAL A 50 -4.94 -1.66 -11.38
C VAL A 50 -6.17 -1.65 -12.27
N GLN A 51 -6.86 -0.51 -12.31
CA GLN A 51 -7.99 -0.33 -13.21
C GLN A 51 -7.50 0.04 -14.61
N ASP A 52 -8.07 -0.60 -15.65
CA ASP A 52 -7.75 -0.30 -17.03
C ASP A 52 -7.93 1.20 -17.34
N GLY A 53 -6.91 1.80 -17.98
CA GLY A 53 -6.91 3.21 -18.36
C GLY A 53 -6.49 4.19 -17.27
N LYS A 54 -6.27 3.75 -16.02
CA LYS A 54 -5.63 4.61 -15.00
C LYS A 54 -4.14 4.75 -15.30
N THR A 55 -3.66 6.00 -15.33
CA THR A 55 -2.25 6.34 -15.60
C THR A 55 -1.51 6.90 -14.39
N GLY A 56 -2.24 7.28 -13.34
CA GLY A 56 -1.73 7.76 -12.05
C GLY A 56 -0.61 8.80 -12.16
N ALA A 57 0.24 8.83 -11.12
CA ALA A 57 1.43 9.68 -11.08
C ALA A 57 2.64 9.08 -11.82
N SER A 58 2.65 7.76 -12.04
CA SER A 58 3.73 7.00 -12.67
C SER A 58 3.20 5.67 -13.20
N PRO A 59 3.81 5.06 -14.24
CA PRO A 59 3.47 3.70 -14.67
C PRO A 59 3.57 2.65 -13.55
N LEU A 60 4.42 2.89 -12.54
CA LEU A 60 4.59 2.01 -11.38
C LEU A 60 3.63 2.35 -10.22
N ASN A 61 2.85 3.42 -10.35
CA ASN A 61 1.83 3.84 -9.40
C ASN A 61 0.60 4.44 -10.13
N PRO A 62 -0.08 3.63 -10.97
CA PRO A 62 -1.20 4.09 -11.79
C PRO A 62 -2.45 4.43 -10.98
N MET A 63 -2.55 3.94 -9.74
CA MET A 63 -3.68 4.18 -8.84
C MET A 63 -3.48 5.38 -7.91
N THR A 64 -2.35 6.11 -8.01
CA THR A 64 -2.04 7.28 -7.18
C THR A 64 -2.11 6.97 -5.67
N ILE A 65 -1.32 6.00 -5.24
CA ILE A 65 -1.12 5.69 -3.82
C ILE A 65 0.13 6.43 -3.34
N CYS A 66 0.00 7.33 -2.37
CA CYS A 66 1.14 8.04 -1.79
C CYS A 66 1.38 7.62 -0.33
N ILE A 67 2.62 7.25 -0.03
CA ILE A 67 3.04 6.75 1.29
C ILE A 67 4.19 7.62 1.81
N ARG A 68 3.85 8.71 2.49
CA ARG A 68 4.80 9.65 3.10
C ARG A 68 4.89 9.40 4.60
N GLU A 69 5.53 8.30 4.91
CA GLU A 69 5.76 7.80 6.28
C GLU A 69 7.25 7.56 6.54
N ASP A 70 7.59 7.28 7.82
CA ASP A 70 8.95 6.94 8.29
C ASP A 70 9.62 5.88 7.39
N GLN A 71 10.92 6.02 7.16
CA GLN A 71 11.71 5.12 6.32
C GLN A 71 11.81 3.68 6.86
N ARG A 72 11.49 3.46 8.14
CA ARG A 72 11.43 2.13 8.77
C ARG A 72 10.17 1.34 8.41
N LEU A 73 9.17 1.98 7.78
CA LEU A 73 7.96 1.33 7.29
C LEU A 73 8.31 0.25 6.26
N ARG A 74 7.81 -0.97 6.46
CA ARG A 74 7.90 -2.07 5.49
C ARG A 74 6.72 -2.01 4.53
N PHE A 75 6.98 -1.88 3.25
CA PHE A 75 5.98 -1.84 2.20
C PHE A 75 6.21 -2.97 1.20
N ALA A 76 5.13 -3.56 0.68
CA ALA A 76 5.20 -4.31 -0.56
C ALA A 76 3.96 -4.16 -1.44
N ASN A 77 4.20 -4.07 -2.74
CA ASN A 77 3.22 -4.44 -3.76
C ASN A 77 3.39 -5.95 -4.04
N ILE A 78 2.34 -6.73 -3.82
CA ILE A 78 2.37 -8.19 -3.98
C ILE A 78 1.91 -8.67 -5.35
N ASP A 79 1.51 -7.79 -6.28
CA ASP A 79 1.09 -8.17 -7.65
C ASP A 79 0.15 -9.39 -7.67
N ALA A 80 -0.86 -9.35 -6.78
CA ALA A 80 -1.81 -10.43 -6.56
C ALA A 80 -2.60 -10.74 -7.84
N GLY A 81 -2.84 -9.74 -8.69
CA GLY A 81 -3.50 -9.91 -9.99
C GLY A 81 -2.75 -10.85 -10.94
N ARG A 82 -1.43 -11.02 -10.77
CA ARG A 82 -0.61 -11.97 -11.54
C ARG A 82 -0.12 -13.15 -10.68
N GLY A 83 -0.75 -13.38 -9.53
CA GLY A 83 -0.40 -14.47 -8.62
C GLY A 83 0.91 -14.26 -7.86
N SER A 84 1.28 -13.00 -7.58
CA SER A 84 2.47 -12.64 -6.80
C SER A 84 3.80 -13.05 -7.41
N GLN A 85 3.89 -13.00 -8.75
CA GLN A 85 5.11 -13.28 -9.48
C GLN A 85 6.13 -12.13 -9.44
N GLN A 86 5.69 -10.88 -9.26
CA GLN A 86 6.54 -9.69 -9.26
C GLN A 86 6.36 -8.86 -7.99
N VAL A 87 6.53 -9.50 -6.83
CA VAL A 87 6.52 -8.79 -5.54
C VAL A 87 7.62 -7.72 -5.53
N SER A 88 7.24 -6.50 -5.20
CA SER A 88 8.16 -5.36 -5.08
C SER A 88 8.05 -4.74 -3.70
N THR A 89 9.18 -4.60 -3.01
CA THR A 89 9.31 -3.85 -1.75
C THR A 89 9.78 -2.41 -1.97
N ASP A 90 9.97 -2.00 -3.24
CA ASP A 90 10.40 -0.66 -3.57
C ASP A 90 9.26 0.34 -3.36
N ARG A 91 9.39 1.17 -2.32
CA ARG A 91 8.42 2.22 -1.99
C ARG A 91 8.59 3.47 -2.85
N ARG A 92 9.72 3.68 -3.54
CA ARG A 92 9.99 4.93 -4.26
C ARG A 92 8.89 5.37 -5.24
N PRO A 93 8.22 4.48 -5.99
CA PRO A 93 7.09 4.87 -6.85
C PRO A 93 5.88 5.47 -6.11
N TYR A 94 5.79 5.22 -4.81
CA TYR A 94 4.72 5.65 -3.92
C TYR A 94 5.13 6.84 -3.04
N ASP A 95 6.37 7.33 -3.14
CA ASP A 95 6.83 8.53 -2.44
C ASP A 95 6.35 9.77 -3.20
N CYS A 96 5.08 10.13 -2.97
CA CYS A 96 4.46 11.31 -3.56
C CYS A 96 3.78 12.18 -2.51
N GLN A 97 3.58 13.45 -2.86
CA GLN A 97 2.92 14.43 -2.00
C GLN A 97 1.63 14.88 -2.64
N VAL A 98 0.57 14.98 -1.82
CA VAL A 98 -0.67 15.64 -2.19
C VAL A 98 -0.92 16.85 -1.32
N GLN A 99 -1.36 17.91 -2.00
CA GLN A 99 -1.75 19.16 -1.37
C GLN A 99 -3.21 19.03 -0.96
N VAL A 100 -3.44 18.88 0.34
CA VAL A 100 -4.79 18.90 0.90
C VAL A 100 -5.15 20.36 1.18
N SER A 101 -6.08 20.92 0.42
CA SER A 101 -6.65 22.23 0.72
C SER A 101 -7.81 22.04 1.69
N THR A 102 -7.70 22.60 2.90
CA THR A 102 -8.78 22.57 3.88
C THR A 102 -9.49 23.91 3.90
N ASP A 103 -10.80 23.90 3.62
CA ASP A 103 -11.65 25.08 3.78
C ASP A 103 -12.09 25.20 5.24
N LEU A 104 -11.41 26.07 5.99
CA LEU A 104 -11.71 26.33 7.40
C LEU A 104 -12.88 27.32 7.58
N SER A 105 -13.43 27.90 6.51
CA SER A 105 -14.58 28.82 6.59
C SER A 105 -15.85 28.15 7.14
N LYS A 106 -15.88 26.82 7.16
CA LYS A 106 -16.98 26.01 7.73
C LYS A 106 -16.74 25.52 9.15
N VAL A 107 -15.57 25.82 9.73
CA VAL A 107 -15.18 25.40 11.08
C VAL A 107 -15.14 26.59 12.06
N VAL A 108 -15.10 27.82 11.54
CA VAL A 108 -15.07 29.07 12.32
C VAL A 108 -16.41 29.80 12.23
#